data_AF-A0A7X8XXT8-F1
#
_entry.id   AF-A0A7X8XXT8-F1
#
_cell.length_a   1.000
_cell.length_b   1.000
_cell.length_c   1.000
_cell.angle_alpha   90.00
_cell.angle_beta   90.00
_cell.angle_gamma   90.00
#
_symmetry.space_group_name_H-M   'P 1'
#
loop_
_entity.id
_entity.type
_entity.pdbx_description
1 polymer ?
#
loop_
_entity_poly.entity_id
_entity_poly.type
_entity_poly.pdbx_seq_one_letter_code
_entity_poly.pdbx_strand_id
1 'polypeptide(L)'
;MKRILLTTCVVLFSWATLSAQNESDFYTEKLNTVDRTVDLVVDYNVDNTDTGDDSEKLQQAIDDLTVLENGGRINIPGGEYFLKDIQIKSNIHIVIHKNATIYPTDPGDDKNFGIFNIGKDGEYTENVSIRGKSGQYTIDVSTSRNTNVRVFSLFNTQNFLLSDASVIDDNTKFSAIMMGYSEYNGEYVMSENGVVRNCRIEKAHYGYGLVQSQALRHVFFKDIWGDGGVTLRLETGLNKMNELQIGGNHDIYANNVYCENGNASVMISPHAIKNGHVEIDGVEAVNTGFAVRIDKGYVTKEQDSLGITPGYYANTCIVKNVKGTYGTTAQVKSKHFGYLPCQERELIGTEYNKDGESYPAPAVAAVLYRGGNGNNAEGYYTVDISSVEAIDFKYQEAIIVEETWIDDCSQVPVDPTNPPVDGEPTSKEDLLNLGYQVYPNPSDGVFNVKGTTINDASTIVIYNLQGQEVTPVLLRRFQRIKVDITAYPSGLYMVNVDGNSFRILKN
;
A
#
# COMPACT_ATOMS: atom_id res chain seq x y z
N MET A 1 61.52 15.72 -4.88
CA MET A 1 60.28 16.46 -5.21
C MET A 1 59.69 15.81 -6.45
N LYS A 2 58.48 15.26 -6.56
CA LYS A 2 57.32 15.05 -5.69
C LYS A 2 56.72 13.71 -6.15
N ARG A 3 56.39 12.80 -5.23
CA ARG A 3 55.58 11.61 -5.55
C ARG A 3 54.13 12.09 -5.67
N ILE A 4 53.51 11.90 -6.84
CA ILE A 4 52.08 12.16 -7.05
C ILE A 4 51.36 10.88 -6.61
N LEU A 5 50.68 10.96 -5.47
CA LEU A 5 49.75 9.96 -4.99
C LEU A 5 48.48 10.11 -5.83
N LEU A 6 48.17 9.12 -6.68
CA LEU A 6 46.91 9.06 -7.40
C LEU A 6 45.88 8.41 -6.47
N THR A 7 45.09 9.24 -5.79
CA THR A 7 43.98 8.77 -4.94
C THR A 7 42.80 8.45 -5.84
N THR A 8 42.63 7.19 -6.22
CA THR A 8 41.45 6.71 -6.94
C THR A 8 40.27 6.65 -5.96
N CYS A 9 39.46 7.71 -5.92
CA CYS A 9 38.13 7.65 -5.29
C CYS A 9 37.24 6.77 -6.16
N VAL A 10 37.08 5.50 -5.76
CA VAL A 10 36.02 4.63 -6.28
C VAL A 10 34.72 5.11 -5.65
N VAL A 11 33.98 5.96 -6.38
CA VAL A 11 32.58 6.24 -6.05
C VAL A 11 31.79 4.99 -6.43
N LEU A 12 31.52 4.15 -5.43
CA LEU A 12 30.53 3.09 -5.53
C LEU A 12 29.15 3.76 -5.65
N PHE A 13 28.72 4.03 -6.89
CA PHE A 13 27.30 4.22 -7.15
C PHE A 13 26.63 2.86 -6.92
N SER A 14 26.02 2.67 -5.75
CA SER A 14 25.03 1.63 -5.53
C SER A 14 23.80 1.98 -6.38
N TRP A 15 23.79 1.51 -7.62
CA TRP A 15 22.56 1.34 -8.36
C TRP A 15 21.79 0.23 -7.63
N ALA A 16 20.94 0.61 -6.67
CA ALA A 16 19.87 -0.28 -6.23
C ALA A 16 18.90 -0.36 -7.42
N THR A 17 19.23 -1.23 -8.38
CA THR A 17 18.27 -1.69 -9.37
C THR A 17 17.17 -2.40 -8.61
N LEU A 18 16.05 -1.72 -8.43
CA LEU A 18 14.82 -2.31 -7.91
C LEU A 18 14.54 -3.56 -8.75
N SER A 19 14.69 -4.72 -8.13
CA SER A 19 14.31 -5.98 -8.78
C SER A 19 12.81 -6.12 -8.55
N ALA A 20 12.05 -6.44 -9.61
CA ALA A 20 10.67 -6.84 -9.42
C ALA A 20 10.63 -7.98 -8.40
N GLN A 21 9.85 -7.80 -7.32
CA GLN A 21 9.75 -8.79 -6.25
C GLN A 21 9.14 -10.07 -6.83
N ASN A 22 9.83 -11.21 -6.68
CA ASN A 22 9.31 -12.50 -7.12
C ASN A 22 8.61 -13.18 -5.94
N GLU A 23 7.42 -13.74 -6.15
CA GLU A 23 6.68 -14.46 -5.10
C GLU A 23 7.51 -15.60 -4.47
N SER A 24 8.42 -16.21 -5.24
CA SER A 24 9.33 -17.26 -4.77
C SER A 24 10.33 -16.81 -3.71
N ASP A 25 10.58 -15.50 -3.59
CA ASP A 25 11.46 -14.93 -2.57
C ASP A 25 10.77 -14.90 -1.19
N PHE A 26 9.44 -15.04 -1.17
CA PHE A 26 8.60 -14.96 0.04
C PHE A 26 7.88 -16.27 0.36
N TYR A 27 7.52 -17.04 -0.66
CA TYR A 27 6.77 -18.30 -0.51
C TYR A 27 7.39 -19.41 -1.36
N THR A 28 7.65 -20.54 -0.71
CA THR A 28 8.05 -21.79 -1.36
C THR A 28 6.84 -22.71 -1.53
N GLU A 29 6.46 -22.98 -2.77
CA GLU A 29 5.35 -23.87 -3.10
C GLU A 29 5.56 -25.30 -2.57
N LYS A 30 4.52 -25.85 -1.93
CA LYS A 30 4.49 -27.22 -1.36
C LYS A 30 3.26 -28.04 -1.74
N LEU A 31 2.25 -27.44 -2.39
CA LEU A 31 1.00 -28.12 -2.76
C LEU A 31 1.22 -29.38 -3.61
N ASN A 32 2.21 -29.36 -4.50
CA ASN A 32 2.46 -30.44 -5.45
C ASN A 32 3.30 -31.59 -4.87
N THR A 33 3.73 -31.47 -3.61
CA THR A 33 4.57 -32.47 -2.92
C THR A 33 3.85 -33.11 -1.73
N VAL A 34 2.55 -32.88 -1.58
CA VAL A 34 1.76 -33.45 -0.47
C VAL A 34 1.59 -34.96 -0.60
N ASP A 35 1.47 -35.65 0.54
CA ASP A 35 1.33 -37.11 0.56
C ASP A 35 -0.08 -37.56 0.17
N ARG A 36 -1.10 -36.74 0.46
CA ARG A 36 -2.48 -37.07 0.19
C ARG A 36 -3.29 -35.87 -0.28
N THR A 37 -4.20 -36.12 -1.22
CA THR A 37 -5.22 -35.18 -1.64
C THR A 37 -6.60 -35.77 -1.33
N VAL A 38 -7.48 -34.95 -0.77
CA VAL A 38 -8.86 -35.32 -0.44
C VAL A 38 -9.85 -34.32 -1.04
N ASP A 39 -11.10 -34.73 -1.18
CA ASP A 39 -12.25 -33.89 -1.46
C ASP A 39 -13.13 -33.82 -0.21
N LEU A 40 -13.42 -32.61 0.27
CA LEU A 40 -14.08 -32.41 1.55
C LEU A 40 -15.50 -33.01 1.59
N VAL A 41 -16.23 -32.98 0.47
CA VAL A 41 -17.59 -33.54 0.39
C VAL A 41 -17.53 -35.06 0.33
N VAL A 42 -16.67 -35.61 -0.54
CA VAL A 42 -16.62 -37.06 -0.78
C VAL A 42 -15.94 -37.82 0.36
N ASP A 43 -14.81 -37.33 0.87
CA ASP A 43 -13.99 -38.07 1.82
C ASP A 43 -14.37 -37.79 3.29
N TYR A 44 -15.02 -36.65 3.57
CA TYR A 44 -15.39 -36.22 4.93
C TYR A 44 -16.90 -35.99 5.12
N ASN A 45 -17.72 -36.32 4.13
CA ASN A 45 -19.18 -36.23 4.18
C ASN A 45 -19.71 -34.83 4.57
N VAL A 46 -19.07 -33.76 4.11
CA VAL A 46 -19.63 -32.41 4.19
C VAL A 46 -20.88 -32.33 3.31
N ASP A 47 -21.96 -31.73 3.82
CA ASP A 47 -23.18 -31.50 3.05
C ASP A 47 -23.20 -30.04 2.62
N ASN A 48 -22.72 -29.78 1.41
CA ASN A 48 -22.63 -28.42 0.89
C ASN A 48 -23.92 -27.94 0.19
N THR A 49 -25.04 -28.57 0.54
CA THR A 49 -26.38 -28.26 0.03
C THR A 49 -27.36 -27.81 1.12
N ASP A 50 -26.91 -27.79 2.38
CA ASP A 50 -27.66 -27.29 3.52
C ASP A 50 -26.98 -26.07 4.16
N THR A 51 -27.46 -25.68 5.36
CA THR A 51 -26.89 -24.59 6.15
C THR A 51 -26.31 -25.08 7.48
N GLY A 52 -25.91 -26.34 7.55
CA GLY A 52 -25.34 -26.99 8.72
C GLY A 52 -23.87 -26.58 8.92
N ASP A 53 -23.41 -26.65 10.18
CA ASP A 53 -22.02 -26.34 10.51
C ASP A 53 -21.08 -27.45 10.00
N ASP A 54 -20.13 -27.08 9.14
CA ASP A 54 -19.14 -27.98 8.53
C ASP A 54 -17.79 -27.97 9.26
N SER A 55 -17.67 -27.16 10.32
CA SER A 55 -16.38 -26.88 10.96
C SER A 55 -15.69 -28.13 11.48
N GLU A 56 -16.43 -29.02 12.14
CA GLU A 56 -15.88 -30.27 12.69
C GLU A 56 -15.34 -31.18 11.59
N LYS A 57 -16.01 -31.25 10.43
CA LYS A 57 -15.61 -32.11 9.31
C LYS A 57 -14.36 -31.56 8.60
N LEU A 58 -14.28 -30.25 8.40
CA LEU A 58 -13.08 -29.62 7.87
C LEU A 58 -11.90 -29.75 8.85
N GLN A 59 -12.13 -29.58 10.15
CA GLN A 59 -11.08 -29.76 11.15
C GLN A 59 -10.59 -31.22 11.19
N GLN A 60 -11.49 -32.19 11.09
CA GLN A 60 -11.10 -33.60 11.00
C GLN A 60 -10.21 -33.88 9.78
N ALA A 61 -10.52 -33.27 8.62
CA ALA A 61 -9.68 -33.40 7.43
C ALA A 61 -8.29 -32.80 7.62
N ILE A 62 -8.19 -31.66 8.30
CA ILE A 62 -6.92 -31.04 8.67
C ILE A 62 -6.12 -31.96 9.60
N ASP A 63 -6.77 -32.49 10.63
CA ASP A 63 -6.15 -33.32 11.66
C ASP A 63 -5.64 -34.66 11.11
N ASP A 64 -6.38 -35.27 10.18
CA ASP A 64 -5.97 -36.51 9.52
C ASP A 64 -4.79 -36.32 8.56
N LEU A 65 -4.67 -35.14 7.95
CA LEU A 65 -3.65 -34.87 6.94
C LEU A 65 -2.35 -34.33 7.55
N THR A 66 -2.44 -33.55 8.63
CA THR A 66 -1.26 -32.94 9.27
C THR A 66 -0.33 -33.96 9.91
N VAL A 67 -0.78 -35.20 10.15
CA VAL A 67 0.06 -36.29 10.67
C VAL A 67 0.94 -36.95 9.61
N LEU A 68 0.71 -36.63 8.32
CA LEU A 68 1.52 -37.10 7.21
C LEU A 68 2.80 -36.24 7.08
N GLU A 69 3.89 -36.83 6.60
CA GLU A 69 5.20 -36.18 6.53
C GLU A 69 5.16 -34.90 5.69
N ASN A 70 4.53 -34.95 4.52
CA ASN A 70 4.33 -33.79 3.65
C ASN A 70 2.90 -33.23 3.70
N GLY A 71 2.14 -33.60 4.74
CA GLY A 71 0.78 -33.13 4.95
C GLY A 71 -0.18 -33.50 3.80
N GLY A 72 -1.09 -32.58 3.49
CA GLY A 72 -2.17 -32.86 2.56
C GLY A 72 -2.83 -31.67 1.90
N ARG A 73 -3.51 -31.97 0.79
CA ARG A 73 -4.37 -31.03 0.06
C ARG A 73 -5.83 -31.35 0.30
N ILE A 74 -6.61 -30.37 0.76
CA ILE A 74 -8.06 -30.45 0.90
C ILE A 74 -8.70 -29.67 -0.24
N ASN A 75 -9.45 -30.34 -1.10
CA ASN A 75 -10.27 -29.66 -2.11
C ASN A 75 -11.65 -29.36 -1.54
N ILE A 76 -12.07 -28.11 -1.65
CA ILE A 76 -13.45 -27.68 -1.35
C ILE A 76 -14.16 -27.48 -2.71
N PRO A 77 -15.07 -28.40 -3.12
CA PRO A 77 -15.80 -28.27 -4.37
C PRO A 77 -16.81 -27.10 -4.34
N GLY A 78 -17.46 -26.81 -5.46
CA GLY A 78 -18.50 -25.76 -5.49
C GLY A 78 -19.70 -26.14 -4.61
N GLY A 79 -20.26 -25.16 -3.90
CA GLY A 79 -21.33 -25.35 -2.90
C GLY A 79 -21.26 -24.30 -1.80
N GLU A 80 -22.11 -24.44 -0.79
CA GLU A 80 -22.15 -23.55 0.38
C GLU A 80 -21.52 -24.27 1.57
N TYR A 81 -20.74 -23.55 2.39
CA TYR A 81 -20.04 -24.12 3.54
C TYR A 81 -20.15 -23.17 4.72
N PHE A 82 -20.49 -23.69 5.90
CA PHE A 82 -20.63 -22.88 7.11
C PHE A 82 -19.51 -23.23 8.07
N LEU A 83 -18.60 -22.28 8.31
CA LEU A 83 -17.35 -22.52 9.01
C LEU A 83 -17.13 -21.51 10.12
N LYS A 84 -16.54 -21.96 11.23
CA LYS A 84 -15.98 -21.13 12.30
C LYS A 84 -14.79 -21.82 12.96
N ASP A 85 -13.88 -21.01 13.45
CA ASP A 85 -12.76 -21.42 14.31
C ASP A 85 -11.92 -22.60 13.80
N ILE A 86 -11.75 -22.70 12.49
CA ILE A 86 -10.88 -23.70 11.86
C ILE A 86 -9.43 -23.39 12.21
N GLN A 87 -8.72 -24.35 12.80
CA GLN A 87 -7.30 -24.26 13.12
C GLN A 87 -6.49 -24.91 11.99
N ILE A 88 -5.85 -24.08 11.18
CA ILE A 88 -5.00 -24.54 10.08
C ILE A 88 -3.66 -24.99 10.64
N LYS A 89 -3.28 -26.24 10.34
CA LYS A 89 -2.05 -26.88 10.80
C LYS A 89 -0.98 -26.93 9.71
N SER A 90 0.24 -27.32 10.10
CA SER A 90 1.39 -27.35 9.18
C SER A 90 1.17 -28.31 8.01
N ASN A 91 1.74 -27.96 6.86
CA ASN A 91 1.69 -28.74 5.62
C ASN A 91 0.26 -28.96 5.06
N ILE A 92 -0.68 -28.10 5.46
CA ILE A 92 -2.06 -28.13 4.96
C ILE A 92 -2.26 -27.12 3.84
N HIS A 93 -2.83 -27.61 2.75
CA HIS A 93 -3.17 -26.79 1.60
C HIS A 93 -4.65 -26.92 1.23
N ILE A 94 -5.41 -25.85 1.41
CA ILE A 94 -6.83 -25.78 1.04
C ILE A 94 -6.95 -25.16 -0.36
N VAL A 95 -7.63 -25.88 -1.26
CA VAL A 95 -7.89 -25.46 -2.64
C VAL A 95 -9.40 -25.37 -2.87
N ILE A 96 -9.90 -24.15 -3.06
CA ILE A 96 -11.33 -23.83 -3.00
C ILE A 96 -11.86 -23.53 -4.39
N HIS A 97 -12.91 -24.23 -4.81
CA HIS A 97 -13.53 -24.00 -6.10
C HIS A 97 -14.12 -22.59 -6.20
N LYS A 98 -14.03 -21.94 -7.37
CA LYS A 98 -14.55 -20.58 -7.59
C LYS A 98 -16.07 -20.40 -7.34
N ASN A 99 -16.82 -21.50 -7.36
CA ASN A 99 -18.26 -21.52 -7.05
C ASN A 99 -18.54 -21.99 -5.62
N ALA A 100 -17.53 -22.01 -4.74
CA ALA A 100 -17.74 -22.22 -3.32
C ALA A 100 -17.98 -20.87 -2.63
N THR A 101 -18.94 -20.85 -1.72
CA THR A 101 -19.19 -19.73 -0.82
C THR A 101 -19.05 -20.21 0.61
N ILE A 102 -18.20 -19.53 1.37
CA ILE A 102 -18.02 -19.79 2.81
C ILE A 102 -18.79 -18.74 3.59
N TYR A 103 -19.65 -19.19 4.50
CA TYR A 103 -20.38 -18.37 5.45
C TYR A 103 -19.84 -18.59 6.87
N PRO A 104 -19.85 -17.57 7.73
CA PRO A 104 -19.49 -17.75 9.13
C PRO A 104 -20.60 -18.50 9.88
N THR A 105 -20.25 -19.61 10.52
CA THR A 105 -21.15 -20.22 11.51
C THR A 105 -21.23 -19.35 12.75
N ASP A 106 -22.44 -19.15 13.30
CA ASP A 106 -22.62 -18.41 14.55
C ASP A 106 -21.80 -19.04 15.71
N PRO A 107 -20.90 -18.29 16.38
CA PRO A 107 -20.16 -18.81 17.53
C PRO A 107 -21.04 -19.03 18.76
N GLY A 108 -22.28 -18.52 18.79
CA GLY A 108 -23.21 -18.64 19.91
C GLY A 108 -23.03 -17.57 21.00
N ASP A 109 -22.09 -16.64 20.82
CA ASP A 109 -21.90 -15.44 21.64
C ASP A 109 -21.46 -14.24 20.78
N ASP A 110 -21.26 -13.07 21.41
CA ASP A 110 -20.86 -11.83 20.74
C ASP A 110 -19.34 -11.56 20.82
N LYS A 111 -18.53 -12.56 21.18
CA LYS A 111 -17.07 -12.40 21.23
C LYS A 111 -16.47 -12.36 19.83
N ASN A 112 -15.24 -11.86 19.77
CA ASN A 112 -14.47 -11.87 18.52
C ASN A 112 -14.13 -13.30 18.12
N PHE A 113 -14.41 -13.69 16.89
CA PHE A 113 -14.08 -15.02 16.37
C PHE A 113 -13.41 -14.92 15.00
N GLY A 114 -12.90 -16.04 14.51
CA GLY A 114 -12.30 -16.14 13.18
C GLY A 114 -12.86 -17.33 12.42
N ILE A 115 -12.89 -17.28 11.09
CA ILE A 115 -13.23 -18.45 10.28
C ILE A 115 -12.00 -19.36 10.18
N PHE A 116 -10.86 -18.82 9.74
CA PHE A 116 -9.59 -19.52 9.66
C PHE A 116 -8.56 -18.88 10.59
N ASN A 117 -8.01 -19.67 11.52
CA ASN A 117 -6.95 -19.29 12.43
C ASN A 117 -5.68 -20.08 12.07
N ILE A 118 -4.54 -19.40 12.00
CA ILE A 118 -3.26 -19.98 11.57
C ILE A 118 -2.17 -19.56 12.57
N GLY A 119 -1.52 -20.54 13.19
CA GLY A 119 -0.50 -20.32 14.22
C GLY A 119 -0.99 -19.54 15.45
N LYS A 120 -2.28 -19.65 15.79
CA LYS A 120 -2.90 -18.97 16.93
C LYS A 120 -2.71 -19.78 18.22
N ASP A 121 -2.92 -19.16 19.38
CA ASP A 121 -3.02 -19.83 20.69
C ASP A 121 -1.80 -20.68 21.06
N GLY A 122 -0.60 -20.21 20.69
CA GLY A 122 0.65 -20.89 20.98
C GLY A 122 0.98 -22.06 20.06
N GLU A 123 0.33 -22.16 18.90
CA GLU A 123 0.70 -23.12 17.86
C GLU A 123 1.74 -22.55 16.91
N TYR A 124 2.66 -23.39 16.43
CA TYR A 124 3.51 -23.09 15.28
C TYR A 124 2.95 -23.78 14.04
N THR A 125 2.84 -23.04 12.96
CA THR A 125 2.32 -23.54 11.68
C THR A 125 3.29 -23.22 10.55
N GLU A 126 3.51 -24.15 9.63
CA GLU A 126 4.34 -23.88 8.45
C GLU A 126 3.84 -24.53 7.17
N ASN A 127 4.28 -24.01 6.02
CA ASN A 127 3.98 -24.57 4.70
C ASN A 127 2.47 -24.67 4.43
N VAL A 128 1.76 -23.55 4.59
CA VAL A 128 0.30 -23.52 4.45
C VAL A 128 -0.14 -22.73 3.23
N SER A 129 -1.26 -23.13 2.64
CA SER A 129 -1.92 -22.26 1.66
C SER A 129 -3.42 -22.39 1.67
N ILE A 130 -4.14 -21.28 1.52
CA ILE A 130 -5.57 -21.25 1.22
C ILE A 130 -5.75 -20.46 -0.07
N ARG A 131 -6.19 -21.14 -1.13
CA ARG A 131 -6.18 -20.58 -2.49
C ARG A 131 -7.37 -21.01 -3.33
N GLY A 132 -7.70 -20.22 -4.34
CA GLY A 132 -8.74 -20.53 -5.30
C GLY A 132 -8.30 -21.56 -6.36
N LYS A 133 -9.25 -22.37 -6.81
CA LYS A 133 -9.12 -23.25 -7.98
C LYS A 133 -9.69 -22.54 -9.18
N SER A 134 -8.80 -22.06 -10.05
CA SER A 134 -9.15 -21.45 -11.34
C SER A 134 -10.00 -20.17 -11.24
N GLY A 135 -9.83 -19.40 -10.16
CA GLY A 135 -10.52 -18.12 -9.92
C GLY A 135 -10.68 -17.82 -8.44
N GLN A 136 -11.28 -16.66 -8.14
CA GLN A 136 -11.61 -16.30 -6.76
C GLN A 136 -12.77 -17.15 -6.20
N TYR A 137 -12.70 -17.47 -4.91
CA TYR A 137 -13.80 -18.06 -4.14
C TYR A 137 -14.41 -16.99 -3.23
N THR A 138 -15.65 -17.22 -2.78
CA THR A 138 -16.39 -16.22 -1.99
C THR A 138 -16.36 -16.56 -0.51
N ILE A 139 -16.16 -15.54 0.33
CA ILE A 139 -16.48 -15.59 1.75
C ILE A 139 -17.49 -14.49 2.02
N ASP A 140 -18.70 -14.85 2.44
CA ASP A 140 -19.77 -13.90 2.71
C ASP A 140 -19.98 -13.74 4.21
N VAL A 141 -19.37 -12.68 4.77
CA VAL A 141 -19.53 -12.31 6.18
C VAL A 141 -20.66 -11.31 6.40
N SER A 142 -21.28 -10.78 5.34
CA SER A 142 -22.43 -9.86 5.43
C SER A 142 -23.66 -10.50 6.07
N THR A 143 -23.74 -11.83 6.02
CA THR A 143 -24.80 -12.63 6.63
C THR A 143 -24.58 -12.92 8.11
N SER A 144 -23.42 -12.56 8.68
CA SER A 144 -23.08 -12.90 10.05
C SER A 144 -23.95 -12.15 11.06
N ARG A 145 -24.56 -12.89 11.99
CA ARG A 145 -25.22 -12.29 13.16
C ARG A 145 -24.23 -11.54 14.06
N ASN A 146 -23.04 -12.10 14.26
CA ASN A 146 -21.98 -11.51 15.06
C ASN A 146 -21.02 -10.75 14.16
N THR A 147 -21.08 -9.42 14.18
CA THR A 147 -20.22 -8.55 13.37
C THR A 147 -18.75 -8.59 13.78
N ASN A 148 -18.36 -9.29 14.84
CA ASN A 148 -16.98 -9.36 15.34
C ASN A 148 -16.20 -10.52 14.70
N VAL A 149 -16.17 -10.55 13.36
CA VAL A 149 -15.67 -11.67 12.56
C VAL A 149 -14.39 -11.32 11.82
N ARG A 150 -13.41 -12.23 11.84
CA ARG A 150 -12.24 -12.20 10.96
C ARG A 150 -12.31 -13.38 10.00
N VAL A 151 -11.92 -13.19 8.74
CA VAL A 151 -11.84 -14.33 7.81
C VAL A 151 -10.57 -15.12 8.07
N PHE A 152 -9.41 -14.46 8.03
CA PHE A 152 -8.10 -15.06 8.26
C PHE A 152 -7.41 -14.36 9.44
N SER A 153 -6.97 -15.13 10.43
CA SER A 153 -6.16 -14.64 11.55
C SER A 153 -4.82 -15.38 11.58
N LEU A 154 -3.71 -14.65 11.42
CA LEU A 154 -2.35 -15.19 11.33
C LEU A 154 -1.51 -14.67 12.49
N PHE A 155 -0.77 -15.56 13.15
CA PHE A 155 0.09 -15.18 14.28
C PHE A 155 1.48 -15.82 14.25
N ASN A 156 1.62 -17.15 14.33
CA ASN A 156 2.94 -17.81 14.34
C ASN A 156 3.03 -18.79 13.16
N THR A 157 3.20 -18.23 11.96
CA THR A 157 3.14 -19.00 10.71
C THR A 157 4.31 -18.72 9.80
N GLN A 158 4.98 -19.75 9.30
CA GLN A 158 6.05 -19.64 8.33
C GLN A 158 5.67 -20.20 6.94
N ASN A 159 6.13 -19.58 5.87
CA ASN A 159 5.93 -20.07 4.50
C ASN A 159 4.44 -20.24 4.13
N PHE A 160 3.71 -19.13 4.05
CA PHE A 160 2.27 -19.13 3.82
C PHE A 160 1.83 -18.47 2.51
N LEU A 161 0.73 -18.94 1.94
CA LEU A 161 0.03 -18.31 0.81
C LEU A 161 -1.46 -18.15 1.11
N LEU A 162 -1.95 -16.91 1.09
CA LEU A 162 -3.38 -16.62 1.02
C LEU A 162 -3.67 -16.02 -0.35
N SER A 163 -4.53 -16.65 -1.14
CA SER A 163 -4.87 -16.09 -2.45
C SER A 163 -6.31 -16.29 -2.88
N ASP A 164 -6.73 -15.42 -3.78
CA ASP A 164 -7.98 -15.54 -4.54
C ASP A 164 -9.25 -15.49 -3.65
N ALA A 165 -9.20 -14.79 -2.52
CA ALA A 165 -10.36 -14.60 -1.66
C ALA A 165 -11.18 -13.38 -2.10
N SER A 166 -12.49 -13.54 -2.29
CA SER A 166 -13.45 -12.45 -2.47
C SER A 166 -14.36 -12.35 -1.25
N VAL A 167 -14.15 -11.36 -0.41
CA VAL A 167 -14.90 -11.15 0.82
C VAL A 167 -16.06 -10.18 0.57
N ILE A 168 -17.29 -10.63 0.84
CA ILE A 168 -18.48 -9.78 0.89
C ILE A 168 -18.70 -9.41 2.35
N ASP A 169 -18.47 -8.13 2.67
CA ASP A 169 -18.66 -7.57 4.01
C ASP A 169 -19.94 -6.70 4.04
N ASP A 170 -20.31 -6.28 5.24
CA ASP A 170 -21.35 -5.29 5.46
C ASP A 170 -21.03 -4.43 6.70
N ASN A 171 -19.85 -3.80 6.68
CA ASN A 171 -19.30 -3.00 7.78
C ASN A 171 -19.13 -3.80 9.09
N THR A 172 -18.72 -5.08 8.98
CA THR A 172 -18.31 -5.86 10.15
C THR A 172 -17.07 -5.24 10.81
N LYS A 173 -16.83 -5.62 12.07
CA LYS A 173 -15.62 -5.24 12.79
C LYS A 173 -14.49 -6.20 12.43
N PHE A 174 -13.29 -5.64 12.39
CA PHE A 174 -12.01 -6.25 11.98
C PHE A 174 -11.77 -6.24 10.48
N SER A 175 -10.49 -6.17 10.12
CA SER A 175 -10.10 -6.44 8.75
C SER A 175 -10.24 -7.94 8.46
N ALA A 176 -10.60 -8.30 7.23
CA ALA A 176 -10.80 -9.69 6.85
C ALA A 176 -9.55 -10.55 7.08
N ILE A 177 -8.37 -10.00 6.79
CA ILE A 177 -7.07 -10.61 7.07
C ILE A 177 -6.41 -9.82 8.21
N MET A 178 -6.30 -10.45 9.38
CA MET A 178 -5.62 -9.88 10.54
C MET A 178 -4.32 -10.63 10.79
N MET A 179 -3.22 -9.88 10.97
CA MET A 179 -1.90 -10.43 11.28
C MET A 179 -1.39 -9.84 12.58
N GLY A 180 -1.04 -10.70 13.53
CA GLY A 180 -0.63 -10.33 14.87
C GLY A 180 0.53 -11.16 15.40
N TYR A 181 0.75 -11.11 16.71
CA TYR A 181 1.79 -11.86 17.39
C TYR A 181 1.18 -12.97 18.26
N SER A 182 1.94 -14.02 18.54
CA SER A 182 1.63 -15.03 19.56
C SER A 182 2.80 -15.14 20.54
N GLU A 183 2.56 -15.80 21.66
CA GLU A 183 3.63 -16.35 22.51
C GLU A 183 3.84 -17.81 22.14
N TYR A 184 5.09 -18.23 21.93
CA TYR A 184 5.46 -19.63 21.63
C TYR A 184 6.78 -19.94 22.32
N ASN A 185 6.80 -21.00 23.14
CA ASN A 185 7.97 -21.41 23.93
C ASN A 185 8.61 -20.27 24.76
N GLY A 186 7.80 -19.35 25.27
CA GLY A 186 8.24 -18.20 26.08
C GLY A 186 8.79 -17.03 25.28
N GLU A 187 8.70 -17.06 23.95
CA GLU A 187 9.10 -15.97 23.06
C GLU A 187 7.89 -15.40 22.33
N TYR A 188 7.95 -14.10 22.03
CA TYR A 188 6.95 -13.45 21.18
C TYR A 188 7.32 -13.62 19.72
N VAL A 189 6.40 -14.23 18.97
CA VAL A 189 6.58 -14.64 17.58
C VAL A 189 5.54 -13.97 16.69
N MET A 190 5.85 -13.88 15.40
CA MET A 190 4.97 -13.33 14.37
C MET A 190 5.11 -14.14 13.08
N SER A 191 4.12 -14.04 12.20
CA SER A 191 4.16 -14.76 10.93
C SER A 191 5.23 -14.19 10.02
N GLU A 192 5.85 -15.06 9.24
CA GLU A 192 6.93 -14.68 8.33
C GLU A 192 7.00 -15.51 7.05
N ASN A 193 7.64 -14.95 6.01
CA ASN A 193 7.81 -15.60 4.72
C ASN A 193 6.45 -15.97 4.11
N GLY A 194 5.75 -14.99 3.53
CA GLY A 194 4.44 -15.27 2.96
C GLY A 194 4.02 -14.35 1.84
N VAL A 195 2.98 -14.80 1.13
CA VAL A 195 2.35 -14.07 0.04
C VAL A 195 0.85 -13.96 0.32
N VAL A 196 0.32 -12.74 0.18
CA VAL A 196 -1.12 -12.48 0.12
C VAL A 196 -1.43 -11.87 -1.24
N ARG A 197 -2.22 -12.53 -2.08
CA ARG A 197 -2.46 -12.01 -3.42
C ARG A 197 -3.85 -12.25 -4.00
N ASN A 198 -4.26 -11.37 -4.91
CA ASN A 198 -5.54 -11.48 -5.61
C ASN A 198 -6.73 -11.60 -4.64
N CYS A 199 -6.67 -10.87 -3.52
CA CYS A 199 -7.71 -10.86 -2.49
C CYS A 199 -8.46 -9.53 -2.54
N ARG A 200 -9.77 -9.58 -2.30
CA ARG A 200 -10.63 -8.39 -2.32
C ARG A 200 -11.67 -8.38 -1.19
N ILE A 201 -12.10 -7.18 -0.79
CA ILE A 201 -13.20 -6.97 0.16
C ILE A 201 -14.14 -5.88 -0.36
N GLU A 202 -15.44 -6.05 -0.18
CA GLU A 202 -16.47 -5.05 -0.52
C GLU A 202 -17.17 -4.53 0.74
N LYS A 203 -17.57 -3.25 0.76
CA LYS A 203 -18.31 -2.59 1.85
C LYS A 203 -17.64 -2.67 3.23
N ALA A 204 -16.33 -2.50 3.28
CA ALA A 204 -15.61 -2.54 4.54
C ALA A 204 -15.84 -1.30 5.41
N HIS A 205 -15.82 -1.51 6.72
CA HIS A 205 -15.92 -0.46 7.73
C HIS A 205 -14.68 0.46 7.71
N TYR A 206 -14.85 1.78 7.88
CA TYR A 206 -13.77 2.79 7.84
C TYR A 206 -12.51 2.39 8.64
N GLY A 207 -12.72 1.94 9.87
CA GLY A 207 -11.63 1.55 10.80
C GLY A 207 -10.95 0.21 10.49
N TYR A 208 -11.40 -0.51 9.47
CA TYR A 208 -10.94 -1.86 9.10
C TYR A 208 -10.67 -1.95 7.60
N GLY A 209 -10.95 -3.07 6.92
CA GLY A 209 -10.67 -3.25 5.49
C GLY A 209 -10.20 -4.66 5.14
N LEU A 210 -9.37 -4.81 4.12
CA LEU A 210 -8.92 -6.14 3.68
C LEU A 210 -7.83 -6.68 4.61
N VAL A 211 -6.72 -5.94 4.77
CA VAL A 211 -5.57 -6.35 5.57
C VAL A 211 -5.34 -5.37 6.72
N GLN A 212 -5.16 -5.91 7.93
CA GLN A 212 -4.52 -5.20 9.03
C GLN A 212 -3.36 -6.00 9.59
N SER A 213 -2.17 -5.39 9.61
CA SER A 213 -0.96 -6.01 10.14
C SER A 213 -0.38 -5.26 11.33
N GLN A 214 -0.29 -5.98 12.46
CA GLN A 214 0.31 -5.53 13.72
C GLN A 214 1.71 -6.12 13.91
N ALA A 215 1.92 -7.36 13.49
CA ALA A 215 3.22 -8.04 13.56
C ALA A 215 3.37 -9.00 12.37
N LEU A 216 4.40 -8.80 11.56
CA LEU A 216 4.65 -9.55 10.33
C LEU A 216 6.08 -9.33 9.84
N ARG A 217 6.70 -10.35 9.24
CA ARG A 217 8.04 -10.24 8.66
C ARG A 217 8.14 -10.84 7.27
N HIS A 218 8.80 -10.18 6.32
CA HIS A 218 9.14 -10.74 5.01
C HIS A 218 7.91 -11.27 4.27
N VAL A 219 6.98 -10.35 3.95
CA VAL A 219 5.71 -10.68 3.29
C VAL A 219 5.46 -9.80 2.09
N PHE A 220 4.96 -10.42 1.03
CA PHE A 220 4.58 -9.74 -0.21
C PHE A 220 3.07 -9.73 -0.42
N PHE A 221 2.50 -8.53 -0.52
CA PHE A 221 1.11 -8.28 -0.87
C PHE A 221 1.01 -7.94 -2.36
N LYS A 222 0.11 -8.60 -3.12
CA LYS A 222 0.05 -8.39 -4.57
C LYS A 222 -1.37 -8.43 -5.12
N ASP A 223 -1.74 -7.46 -5.94
CA ASP A 223 -3.07 -7.43 -6.59
C ASP A 223 -4.20 -7.50 -5.54
N ILE A 224 -4.17 -6.59 -4.56
CA ILE A 224 -5.18 -6.54 -3.49
C ILE A 224 -6.09 -5.33 -3.64
N TRP A 225 -7.37 -5.53 -3.32
CA TRP A 225 -8.42 -4.58 -3.65
C TRP A 225 -9.40 -4.39 -2.49
N GLY A 226 -9.90 -3.18 -2.28
CA GLY A 226 -10.91 -2.90 -1.26
C GLY A 226 -11.93 -1.86 -1.71
N ASP A 227 -13.19 -2.09 -1.37
CA ASP A 227 -14.24 -1.07 -1.37
C ASP A 227 -14.64 -0.77 0.09
N GLY A 228 -14.43 0.46 0.52
CA GLY A 228 -14.48 0.87 1.92
C GLY A 228 -13.21 0.54 2.72
N GLY A 229 -13.07 1.18 3.89
CA GLY A 229 -12.00 0.91 4.84
C GLY A 229 -10.60 1.23 4.32
N VAL A 230 -9.63 0.40 4.71
CA VAL A 230 -8.24 0.44 4.24
C VAL A 230 -7.85 -0.90 3.63
N THR A 231 -7.39 -0.92 2.37
CA THR A 231 -6.99 -2.18 1.72
C THR A 231 -5.75 -2.78 2.38
N LEU A 232 -4.67 -2.01 2.53
CA LEU A 232 -3.45 -2.43 3.22
C LEU A 232 -3.16 -1.52 4.41
N ARG A 233 -3.55 -1.97 5.61
CA ARG A 233 -3.35 -1.23 6.86
C ARG A 233 -2.18 -1.79 7.65
N LEU A 234 -1.02 -1.16 7.50
CA LEU A 234 0.18 -1.41 8.29
C LEU A 234 0.12 -0.51 9.54
N GLU A 235 -0.70 -0.90 10.51
CA GLU A 235 -0.92 -0.15 11.74
C GLU A 235 -0.67 -1.00 12.98
N THR A 236 0.35 -0.60 13.74
CA THR A 236 0.84 -1.33 14.92
C THR A 236 0.30 -0.77 16.23
N GLY A 237 -1.01 -0.51 16.29
CA GLY A 237 -1.70 0.16 17.41
C GLY A 237 -2.28 -0.74 18.51
N LEU A 238 -1.98 -2.04 18.54
CA LEU A 238 -2.48 -2.91 19.61
C LEU A 238 -1.82 -2.55 20.96
N ASN A 239 -2.62 -2.05 21.92
CA ASN A 239 -2.13 -1.57 23.22
C ASN A 239 -1.18 -2.54 23.92
N LYS A 240 -1.56 -3.82 24.02
CA LYS A 240 -0.73 -4.84 24.71
C LYS A 240 0.62 -5.05 24.03
N MET A 241 0.63 -5.06 22.69
CA MET A 241 1.85 -5.14 21.90
C MET A 241 2.75 -3.91 22.12
N ASN A 242 2.14 -2.72 22.20
CA ASN A 242 2.84 -1.46 22.43
C ASN A 242 3.44 -1.41 23.83
N GLU A 243 2.72 -1.85 24.87
CA GLU A 243 3.25 -1.93 26.24
C GLU A 243 4.43 -2.91 26.35
N LEU A 244 4.34 -4.04 25.64
CA LEU A 244 5.38 -5.07 25.62
C LEU A 244 6.56 -4.74 24.69
N GLN A 245 6.40 -3.76 23.79
CA GLN A 245 7.38 -3.37 22.77
C GLN A 245 7.83 -4.55 21.89
N ILE A 246 6.86 -5.33 21.42
CA ILE A 246 7.05 -6.52 20.57
C ILE A 246 6.36 -6.36 19.21
N GLY A 247 6.59 -7.31 18.30
CA GLY A 247 5.94 -7.34 16.98
C GLY A 247 6.53 -6.33 16.00
N GLY A 248 5.65 -5.65 15.27
CA GLY A 248 6.04 -4.73 14.21
C GLY A 248 6.03 -5.37 12.81
N ASN A 249 5.99 -4.51 11.81
CA ASN A 249 6.01 -4.87 10.40
C ASN A 249 7.44 -4.70 9.88
N HIS A 250 8.05 -5.78 9.38
CA HIS A 250 9.45 -5.78 8.93
C HIS A 250 9.58 -6.41 7.54
N ASP A 251 10.30 -5.78 6.63
CA ASP A 251 10.54 -6.28 5.28
C ASP A 251 9.22 -6.59 4.55
N ILE A 252 8.35 -5.58 4.48
CA ILE A 252 7.03 -5.71 3.85
C ILE A 252 7.09 -5.14 2.44
N TYR A 253 6.56 -5.90 1.49
CA TYR A 253 6.51 -5.50 0.09
C TYR A 253 5.07 -5.51 -0.39
N ALA A 254 4.69 -4.56 -1.24
CA ALA A 254 3.40 -4.59 -1.89
C ALA A 254 3.46 -4.13 -3.35
N ASN A 255 2.64 -4.75 -4.19
CA ASN A 255 2.44 -4.34 -5.57
C ASN A 255 0.96 -4.33 -5.93
N ASN A 256 0.53 -3.27 -6.62
CA ASN A 256 -0.85 -3.14 -7.10
C ASN A 256 -1.89 -3.22 -5.96
N VAL A 257 -1.96 -2.15 -5.17
CA VAL A 257 -2.91 -1.98 -4.06
C VAL A 257 -3.98 -0.97 -4.47
N TYR A 258 -5.24 -1.41 -4.53
CA TYR A 258 -6.38 -0.57 -4.92
C TYR A 258 -7.36 -0.35 -3.77
N CYS A 259 -7.95 0.85 -3.68
CA CYS A 259 -9.13 1.10 -2.87
C CYS A 259 -10.13 2.03 -3.56
N GLU A 260 -11.41 1.81 -3.32
CA GLU A 260 -12.45 2.80 -3.62
C GLU A 260 -13.41 3.03 -2.45
N ASN A 261 -14.06 4.19 -2.44
CA ASN A 261 -15.09 4.57 -1.45
C ASN A 261 -14.66 4.38 0.02
N GLY A 262 -13.37 4.50 0.31
CA GLY A 262 -12.78 4.12 1.58
C GLY A 262 -12.00 5.23 2.27
N ASN A 263 -11.27 4.84 3.31
CA ASN A 263 -10.31 5.69 4.02
C ASN A 263 -9.02 5.82 3.20
N ALA A 264 -8.36 4.69 2.89
CA ALA A 264 -7.15 4.70 2.08
C ALA A 264 -6.82 3.36 1.39
N SER A 265 -6.09 3.38 0.27
CA SER A 265 -5.51 2.15 -0.28
C SER A 265 -4.40 1.60 0.62
N VAL A 266 -3.53 2.48 1.10
CA VAL A 266 -2.43 2.14 1.99
C VAL A 266 -2.44 3.05 3.22
N MET A 267 -2.29 2.46 4.39
CA MET A 267 -2.03 3.19 5.63
C MET A 267 -0.78 2.65 6.33
N ILE A 268 0.14 3.55 6.71
CA ILE A 268 1.35 3.26 7.49
C ILE A 268 1.27 4.06 8.79
N SER A 269 1.18 3.38 9.94
CA SER A 269 0.98 4.03 11.24
C SER A 269 1.65 3.25 12.37
N PRO A 270 2.81 3.70 12.87
CA PRO A 270 3.63 2.89 13.77
C PRO A 270 3.18 2.91 15.24
N HIS A 271 2.30 3.85 15.65
CA HIS A 271 1.96 4.07 17.07
C HIS A 271 3.23 4.14 17.93
N ALA A 272 3.42 3.21 18.88
CA ALA A 272 4.59 3.13 19.76
C ALA A 272 5.59 2.02 19.36
N ILE A 273 5.45 1.39 18.19
CA ILE A 273 6.33 0.30 17.74
C ILE A 273 7.37 0.77 16.73
N LYS A 274 8.58 0.24 16.87
CA LYS A 274 9.68 0.43 15.93
C LYS A 274 9.60 -0.66 14.86
N ASN A 275 9.12 -0.27 13.70
CA ASN A 275 8.91 -1.10 12.53
C ASN A 275 10.13 -1.07 11.60
N GLY A 276 10.21 -2.05 10.72
CA GLY A 276 11.26 -2.19 9.71
C GLY A 276 10.94 -1.47 8.41
N HIS A 277 11.52 -2.00 7.32
CA HIS A 277 11.35 -1.49 5.97
C HIS A 277 10.02 -1.90 5.35
N VAL A 278 9.46 -1.00 4.54
CA VAL A 278 8.26 -1.21 3.72
C VAL A 278 8.51 -0.65 2.33
N GLU A 279 8.23 -1.42 1.29
CA GLU A 279 8.30 -1.00 -0.12
C GLU A 279 6.98 -1.27 -0.83
N ILE A 280 6.40 -0.25 -1.45
CA ILE A 280 5.10 -0.33 -2.12
C ILE A 280 5.20 0.28 -3.51
N ASP A 281 4.76 -0.48 -4.52
CA ASP A 281 4.77 -0.06 -5.93
C ASP A 281 3.39 -0.22 -6.57
N GLY A 282 2.79 0.89 -7.00
CA GLY A 282 1.48 0.88 -7.66
C GLY A 282 0.37 0.92 -6.62
N VAL A 283 0.00 2.13 -6.24
CA VAL A 283 -1.15 2.41 -5.37
C VAL A 283 -2.17 3.19 -6.17
N GLU A 284 -3.39 2.69 -6.28
CA GLU A 284 -4.48 3.42 -6.92
C GLU A 284 -5.64 3.57 -5.95
N ALA A 285 -6.26 4.75 -5.94
CA ALA A 285 -7.42 5.03 -5.11
C ALA A 285 -8.43 5.89 -5.84
N VAL A 286 -9.71 5.57 -5.71
CA VAL A 286 -10.81 6.32 -6.32
C VAL A 286 -11.82 6.66 -5.24
N ASN A 287 -12.14 7.95 -5.07
CA ASN A 287 -13.12 8.38 -4.07
C ASN A 287 -12.77 7.88 -2.65
N THR A 288 -11.51 7.99 -2.24
CA THR A 288 -11.03 7.65 -0.90
C THR A 288 -10.58 8.90 -0.16
N GLY A 289 -10.52 8.84 1.18
CA GLY A 289 -9.93 9.92 1.96
C GLY A 289 -8.51 10.23 1.48
N PHE A 290 -7.69 9.20 1.33
CA PHE A 290 -6.33 9.28 0.81
C PHE A 290 -6.03 8.10 -0.13
N ALA A 291 -5.11 8.21 -1.09
CA ALA A 291 -4.56 7.00 -1.70
C ALA A 291 -3.56 6.33 -0.74
N VAL A 292 -2.67 7.15 -0.17
CA VAL A 292 -1.69 6.74 0.83
C VAL A 292 -1.78 7.65 2.05
N ARG A 293 -1.86 7.06 3.24
CA ARG A 293 -1.80 7.78 4.52
C ARG A 293 -0.64 7.28 5.36
N ILE A 294 0.28 8.18 5.70
CA ILE A 294 1.46 7.89 6.51
C ILE A 294 1.39 8.77 7.76
N ASP A 295 1.17 8.16 8.92
CA ASP A 295 1.13 8.86 10.20
C ASP A 295 2.48 8.74 10.94
N LYS A 296 2.89 9.78 11.67
CA LYS A 296 3.97 9.65 12.67
C LYS A 296 3.56 8.74 13.82
N GLY A 297 4.57 8.23 14.53
CA GLY A 297 4.35 7.55 15.81
C GLY A 297 3.90 8.50 16.89
N TYR A 298 3.27 7.93 17.92
CA TYR A 298 2.88 8.64 19.12
C TYR A 298 2.79 7.66 20.29
N VAL A 299 2.73 8.20 21.50
CA VAL A 299 2.44 7.44 22.71
C VAL A 299 1.25 8.06 23.43
N THR A 300 0.45 7.20 24.05
CA THR A 300 -0.57 7.61 25.02
C THR A 300 0.09 8.08 26.32
N LYS A 301 -0.68 8.76 27.18
CA LYS A 301 -0.18 9.19 28.51
C LYS A 301 0.24 8.00 29.37
N GLU A 302 -0.50 6.90 29.26
CA GLU A 302 -0.21 5.65 29.97
C GLU A 302 1.13 5.07 29.49
N GLN A 303 1.36 5.01 28.18
CA GLN A 303 2.62 4.52 27.61
C GLN A 303 3.81 5.43 27.95
N ASP A 304 3.64 6.75 27.88
CA ASP A 304 4.67 7.72 28.29
C ASP A 304 5.08 7.53 29.76
N SER A 305 4.10 7.25 30.64
CA SER A 305 4.38 6.96 32.06
C SER A 305 5.19 5.68 32.29
N LEU A 306 5.21 4.78 31.30
CA LEU A 306 6.04 3.57 31.29
C LEU A 306 7.43 3.81 30.65
N GLY A 307 7.73 5.03 30.22
CA GLY A 307 8.95 5.37 29.50
C GLY A 307 8.97 4.89 28.05
N ILE A 308 7.81 4.54 27.49
CA ILE A 308 7.68 4.13 26.09
C ILE A 308 7.78 5.36 25.20
N THR A 309 8.49 5.23 24.08
CA THR A 309 8.67 6.31 23.11
C THR A 309 7.82 6.09 21.86
N PRO A 310 7.48 7.16 21.11
CA PRO A 310 6.85 7.02 19.80
C PRO A 310 7.58 6.04 18.88
N GLY A 311 6.80 5.25 18.16
CA GLY A 311 7.25 4.31 17.15
C GLY A 311 7.57 4.99 15.83
N TYR A 312 8.15 4.24 14.91
CA TYR A 312 8.48 4.71 13.56
C TYR A 312 8.63 3.53 12.61
N TYR A 313 8.64 3.77 11.30
CA TYR A 313 9.14 2.81 10.31
C TYR A 313 10.59 3.16 9.91
N ALA A 314 11.29 2.25 9.23
CA ALA A 314 12.65 2.51 8.80
C ALA A 314 12.72 3.67 7.79
N ASN A 315 13.77 4.51 7.87
CA ASN A 315 13.99 5.63 6.94
C ASN A 315 14.30 5.20 5.48
N THR A 316 14.34 3.89 5.24
CA THR A 316 14.53 3.30 3.91
C THR A 316 13.21 2.98 3.23
N CYS A 317 12.05 3.24 3.85
CA CYS A 317 10.75 2.90 3.26
C CYS A 317 10.52 3.62 1.93
N ILE A 318 9.81 2.98 1.02
CA ILE A 318 9.53 3.47 -0.34
C ILE A 318 8.05 3.29 -0.65
N VAL A 319 7.43 4.33 -1.22
CA VAL A 319 6.08 4.25 -1.80
C VAL A 319 6.11 4.97 -3.15
N LYS A 320 5.83 4.26 -4.25
CA LYS A 320 5.91 4.85 -5.60
C LYS A 320 4.74 4.48 -6.48
N ASN A 321 4.54 5.27 -7.53
CA ASN A 321 3.45 5.12 -8.49
C ASN A 321 2.09 5.20 -7.78
N VAL A 322 1.83 6.36 -7.17
CA VAL A 322 0.61 6.62 -6.41
C VAL A 322 -0.34 7.40 -7.28
N LYS A 323 -1.58 6.93 -7.41
CA LYS A 323 -2.64 7.59 -8.17
C LYS A 323 -3.87 7.76 -7.29
N GLY A 324 -4.23 8.99 -6.99
CA GLY A 324 -5.50 9.34 -6.34
C GLY A 324 -6.45 9.97 -7.34
N THR A 325 -7.69 9.49 -7.39
CA THR A 325 -8.78 10.10 -8.17
C THR A 325 -9.82 10.66 -7.24
N TYR A 326 -10.12 11.95 -7.43
CA TYR A 326 -11.09 12.67 -6.62
C TYR A 326 -12.49 12.03 -6.67
N GLY A 327 -13.20 12.14 -5.57
CA GLY A 327 -14.62 11.81 -5.46
C GLY A 327 -15.24 12.58 -4.29
N THR A 328 -16.56 12.50 -4.13
CA THR A 328 -17.32 13.35 -3.19
C THR A 328 -17.94 12.59 -2.03
N THR A 329 -17.75 11.27 -1.96
CA THR A 329 -18.42 10.40 -0.99
C THR A 329 -17.47 9.38 -0.34
N ALA A 330 -16.19 9.72 -0.24
CA ALA A 330 -15.20 8.94 0.48
C ALA A 330 -15.57 8.79 1.96
N GLN A 331 -15.03 7.77 2.64
CA GLN A 331 -15.17 7.64 4.08
C GLN A 331 -14.11 8.51 4.79
N VAL A 332 -14.52 9.63 5.41
CA VAL A 332 -13.60 10.57 6.08
C VAL A 332 -14.02 10.79 7.53
N LYS A 333 -13.07 10.72 8.47
CA LYS A 333 -13.33 11.05 9.88
C LYS A 333 -13.17 12.54 10.15
N SER A 334 -13.88 13.03 11.17
CA SER A 334 -13.83 14.44 11.59
C SER A 334 -12.42 14.95 11.90
N LYS A 335 -11.56 14.07 12.42
CA LYS A 335 -10.13 14.37 12.67
C LYS A 335 -9.30 14.61 11.41
N HIS A 336 -9.89 14.50 10.22
CA HIS A 336 -9.26 14.77 8.93
C HIS A 336 -9.92 15.94 8.19
N PHE A 337 -11.01 16.51 8.71
CA PHE A 337 -11.70 17.63 8.06
C PHE A 337 -10.83 18.88 7.93
N GLY A 338 -9.89 19.07 8.85
CA GLY A 338 -8.92 20.16 8.76
C GLY A 338 -8.01 20.08 7.54
N TYR A 339 -7.84 18.89 6.95
CA TYR A 339 -7.08 18.70 5.71
C TYR A 339 -7.93 18.88 4.44
N LEU A 340 -9.26 18.93 4.56
CA LEU A 340 -10.10 19.26 3.42
C LEU A 340 -10.00 20.76 3.11
N PRO A 341 -9.86 21.13 1.83
CA PRO A 341 -9.97 22.51 1.39
C PRO A 341 -11.26 23.14 1.89
N CYS A 342 -11.19 24.38 2.34
CA CYS A 342 -12.35 25.09 2.92
C CYS A 342 -13.56 25.14 1.98
N GLN A 343 -13.31 25.24 0.68
CA GLN A 343 -14.30 25.26 -0.40
C GLN A 343 -15.10 23.95 -0.50
N GLU A 344 -14.57 22.85 0.02
CA GLU A 344 -15.17 21.52 -0.10
C GLU A 344 -15.80 21.03 1.20
N ARG A 345 -15.60 21.73 2.33
CA ARG A 345 -16.13 21.32 3.64
C ARG A 345 -17.65 21.33 3.71
N GLU A 346 -18.32 22.12 2.87
CA GLU A 346 -19.78 22.10 2.75
C GLU A 346 -20.33 20.80 2.14
N LEU A 347 -19.47 20.01 1.48
CA LEU A 347 -19.82 18.72 0.89
C LEU A 347 -19.70 17.56 1.90
N ILE A 348 -19.22 17.83 3.11
CA ILE A 348 -19.17 16.83 4.18
C ILE A 348 -20.61 16.52 4.60
N GLY A 349 -20.96 15.24 4.57
CA GLY A 349 -22.26 14.75 5.02
C GLY A 349 -22.53 15.08 6.49
N THR A 350 -23.80 15.28 6.82
CA THR A 350 -24.25 15.59 8.18
C THR A 350 -24.49 14.35 9.04
N GLU A 351 -24.57 13.18 8.42
CA GLU A 351 -24.80 11.89 9.07
C GLU A 351 -23.60 10.98 8.88
N TYR A 352 -23.39 10.08 9.84
CA TYR A 352 -22.38 9.04 9.72
C TYR A 352 -22.74 8.08 8.58
N ASN A 353 -21.70 7.56 7.92
CA ASN A 353 -21.79 6.35 7.12
C ASN A 353 -22.25 5.17 7.98
N LYS A 354 -22.59 4.05 7.34
CA LYS A 354 -23.05 2.82 8.02
C LYS A 354 -22.05 2.29 9.07
N ASP A 355 -20.76 2.56 8.91
CA ASP A 355 -19.72 2.27 9.90
C ASP A 355 -19.89 3.01 11.24
N GLY A 356 -20.70 4.08 11.28
CA GLY A 356 -21.03 4.80 12.51
C GLY A 356 -19.93 5.73 13.03
N GLU A 357 -18.85 5.95 12.28
CA GLU A 357 -17.72 6.77 12.73
C GLU A 357 -17.12 7.70 11.66
N SER A 358 -17.33 7.43 10.38
CA SER A 358 -16.91 8.25 9.25
C SER A 358 -18.09 8.96 8.60
N TYR A 359 -17.82 10.03 7.87
CA TYR A 359 -18.81 10.79 7.11
C TYR A 359 -18.55 10.60 5.61
N PRO A 360 -19.59 10.59 4.77
CA PRO A 360 -19.38 10.75 3.34
C PRO A 360 -18.84 12.16 3.10
N ALA A 361 -17.67 12.27 2.50
CA ALA A 361 -17.03 13.55 2.25
C ALA A 361 -16.16 13.50 0.98
N PRO A 362 -15.71 14.64 0.47
CA PRO A 362 -14.72 14.67 -0.60
C PRO A 362 -13.45 13.91 -0.27
N ALA A 363 -12.84 13.34 -1.31
CA ALA A 363 -11.48 12.83 -1.24
C ALA A 363 -10.54 13.95 -0.77
N VAL A 364 -9.64 13.66 0.18
CA VAL A 364 -8.85 14.71 0.84
C VAL A 364 -7.60 15.05 0.03
N ALA A 365 -6.77 14.06 -0.30
CA ALA A 365 -5.57 14.21 -1.12
C ALA A 365 -5.11 12.86 -1.67
N ALA A 366 -4.18 12.84 -2.62
CA ALA A 366 -3.55 11.57 -3.02
C ALA A 366 -2.69 11.00 -1.88
N VAL A 367 -1.90 11.84 -1.19
CA VAL A 367 -1.05 11.40 -0.08
C VAL A 367 -1.17 12.34 1.12
N LEU A 368 -1.43 11.79 2.31
CA LEU A 368 -1.18 12.49 3.59
C LEU A 368 0.10 11.94 4.22
N TYR A 369 1.13 12.77 4.32
CA TYR A 369 2.44 12.43 4.85
C TYR A 369 2.74 13.20 6.14
N ARG A 370 2.39 12.59 7.28
CA ARG A 370 2.73 13.08 8.62
C ARG A 370 3.94 12.38 9.21
N GLY A 371 4.51 11.39 8.51
CA GLY A 371 5.74 10.70 8.92
C GLY A 371 6.94 11.64 9.01
N GLY A 372 7.04 12.65 8.14
CA GLY A 372 8.04 13.72 8.20
C GLY A 372 9.49 13.27 7.89
N ASN A 373 10.38 14.21 7.56
CA ASN A 373 11.77 13.91 7.14
C ASN A 373 12.74 13.68 8.33
N GLY A 374 12.31 12.88 9.30
CA GLY A 374 12.98 12.71 10.59
C GLY A 374 14.05 11.63 10.61
N ASN A 375 14.97 11.75 11.57
CA ASN A 375 15.98 10.74 11.92
C ASN A 375 15.44 9.69 12.91
N ASN A 376 14.15 9.37 12.89
CA ASN A 376 13.44 8.54 13.87
C ASN A 376 13.25 9.18 15.27
N ALA A 377 13.52 10.48 15.41
CA ALA A 377 13.21 11.22 16.63
C ALA A 377 11.71 11.56 16.71
N GLU A 378 11.15 11.52 17.92
CA GLU A 378 9.76 11.93 18.22
C GLU A 378 8.68 11.23 17.37
N GLY A 379 9.00 10.07 16.79
CA GLY A 379 8.09 9.28 15.96
C GLY A 379 8.06 9.67 14.48
N TYR A 380 8.91 10.60 14.05
CA TYR A 380 9.06 10.97 12.65
C TYR A 380 10.00 10.03 11.89
N TYR A 381 9.68 9.69 10.65
CA TYR A 381 10.47 8.80 9.80
C TYR A 381 10.26 9.11 8.31
N THR A 382 11.34 8.93 7.55
CA THR A 382 11.38 9.18 6.12
C THR A 382 10.75 8.03 5.34
N VAL A 383 9.86 8.37 4.41
CA VAL A 383 9.40 7.49 3.33
C VAL A 383 9.73 8.17 2.01
N ASP A 384 10.43 7.48 1.11
CA ASP A 384 10.67 7.97 -0.25
C ASP A 384 9.37 7.81 -1.07
N ILE A 385 8.72 8.93 -1.36
CA ILE A 385 7.44 9.00 -2.07
C ILE A 385 7.68 9.57 -3.46
N SER A 386 7.35 8.83 -4.52
CA SER A 386 7.61 9.27 -5.89
C SER A 386 6.50 8.89 -6.88
N SER A 387 6.44 9.61 -8.01
CA SER A 387 5.43 9.42 -9.07
C SER A 387 4.00 9.47 -8.54
N VAL A 388 3.64 10.60 -7.92
CA VAL A 388 2.30 10.84 -7.39
C VAL A 388 1.45 11.60 -8.40
N GLU A 389 0.31 11.02 -8.78
CA GLU A 389 -0.70 11.60 -9.65
C GLU A 389 -1.98 11.87 -8.84
N ALA A 390 -2.47 13.11 -8.88
CA ALA A 390 -3.75 13.51 -8.31
C ALA A 390 -4.68 13.96 -9.44
N ILE A 391 -5.75 13.19 -9.67
CA ILE A 391 -6.71 13.41 -10.74
C ILE A 391 -7.93 14.11 -10.16
N ASP A 392 -8.29 15.25 -10.77
CA ASP A 392 -9.48 16.06 -10.46
C ASP A 392 -9.53 16.71 -9.07
N PHE A 393 -8.44 16.67 -8.29
CA PHE A 393 -8.28 17.51 -7.08
C PHE A 393 -8.06 18.96 -7.49
N LYS A 394 -8.96 19.87 -7.07
CA LYS A 394 -8.94 21.28 -7.52
C LYS A 394 -8.18 22.23 -6.62
N TYR A 395 -8.23 22.00 -5.31
CA TYR A 395 -7.83 22.98 -4.29
C TYR A 395 -6.68 22.50 -3.41
N GLN A 396 -6.15 21.30 -3.67
CA GLN A 396 -5.15 20.67 -2.82
C GLN A 396 -4.01 20.09 -3.67
N GLU A 397 -2.78 20.28 -3.19
CA GLU A 397 -1.59 19.58 -3.68
C GLU A 397 -1.74 18.06 -3.57
N ALA A 398 -1.07 17.32 -4.45
CA ALA A 398 -1.13 15.86 -4.47
C ALA A 398 -0.65 15.22 -3.15
N ILE A 399 0.39 15.81 -2.54
CA ILE A 399 0.93 15.37 -1.25
C ILE A 399 0.70 16.48 -0.24
N ILE A 400 0.09 16.14 0.89
CA ILE A 400 -0.17 17.06 1.99
C ILE A 400 0.54 16.59 3.25
N VAL A 401 0.85 17.53 4.14
CA VAL A 401 1.61 17.28 5.37
C VAL A 401 0.81 17.72 6.59
N GLU A 402 1.36 17.51 7.78
CA GLU A 402 0.67 17.86 9.02
C GLU A 402 0.31 19.35 9.09
N GLU A 403 1.18 20.22 8.56
CA GLU A 403 1.05 21.67 8.50
C GLU A 403 -0.02 22.16 7.51
N THR A 404 -0.50 21.29 6.61
CA THR A 404 -1.59 21.62 5.68
C THR A 404 -2.95 21.73 6.39
N TRP A 405 -3.01 21.39 7.68
CA TRP A 405 -4.22 21.50 8.49
C TRP A 405 -4.73 22.95 8.62
N ILE A 406 -6.00 23.16 8.30
CA ILE A 406 -6.69 24.44 8.42
C ILE A 406 -7.81 24.35 9.46
N ASP A 407 -7.65 25.03 10.60
CA ASP A 407 -8.68 25.09 11.64
C ASP A 407 -9.86 26.01 11.26
N ASP A 408 -9.55 27.20 10.73
CA ASP A 408 -10.53 28.26 10.45
C ASP A 408 -10.53 28.67 8.98
N CYS A 409 -11.69 28.52 8.34
CA CYS A 409 -11.91 28.90 6.95
C CYS A 409 -12.21 30.39 6.75
N SER A 410 -12.35 31.19 7.82
CA SER A 410 -12.69 32.61 7.73
C SER A 410 -11.62 33.46 7.04
N GLN A 411 -10.37 32.97 7.00
CA GLN A 411 -9.21 33.67 6.44
C GLN A 411 -8.72 33.08 5.12
N VAL A 412 -9.35 32.02 4.60
CA VAL A 412 -8.93 31.38 3.35
C VAL A 412 -9.61 32.09 2.17
N PRO A 413 -8.85 32.61 1.19
CA PRO A 413 -9.44 33.22 0.00
C PRO A 413 -10.42 32.28 -0.70
N VAL A 414 -11.59 32.82 -1.09
CA VAL A 414 -12.69 32.06 -1.70
C VAL A 414 -12.35 31.59 -3.11
N ASP A 415 -11.51 32.34 -3.83
CA ASP A 415 -11.07 31.97 -5.17
C ASP A 415 -9.96 30.90 -5.11
N PRO A 416 -9.92 29.97 -6.08
CA PRO A 416 -8.76 29.13 -6.24
C PRO A 416 -7.57 30.05 -6.45
N THR A 417 -6.66 30.12 -5.47
CA THR A 417 -5.27 30.31 -5.86
C THR A 417 -5.04 29.20 -6.86
N ASN A 418 -4.73 29.54 -8.12
CA ASN A 418 -4.22 28.55 -9.07
C ASN A 418 -3.31 27.62 -8.27
N PRO A 419 -3.46 26.28 -8.40
CA PRO A 419 -2.55 25.35 -7.73
C PRO A 419 -1.14 25.92 -7.92
N PRO A 420 -0.34 26.07 -6.85
CA PRO A 420 0.93 26.77 -6.92
C PRO A 420 1.64 26.29 -8.18
N VAL A 421 1.78 27.21 -9.14
CA VAL A 421 2.62 26.95 -10.30
C VAL A 421 4.00 26.79 -9.69
N ASP A 422 4.53 25.57 -9.81
CA ASP A 422 5.83 25.18 -9.31
C ASP A 422 6.82 26.35 -9.38
N GLY A 423 7.46 26.62 -8.24
CA GLY A 423 8.52 27.61 -8.15
C GLY A 423 9.58 27.38 -9.22
N GLU A 424 10.28 28.45 -9.61
CA GLU A 424 11.20 28.47 -10.76
C GLU A 424 12.07 27.20 -10.89
N PRO A 425 12.09 26.55 -12.07
CA PRO A 425 12.57 25.18 -12.22
C PRO A 425 14.09 25.10 -12.21
N THR A 426 14.65 24.12 -11.50
CA THR A 426 16.11 23.87 -11.48
C THR A 426 16.52 22.42 -11.70
N SER A 427 15.61 21.49 -11.99
CA SER A 427 15.92 20.06 -12.10
C SER A 427 15.38 19.35 -13.37
N LYS A 428 15.87 18.12 -13.61
CA LYS A 428 15.51 17.24 -14.74
C LYS A 428 14.08 16.65 -14.60
N GLU A 429 13.55 16.60 -13.38
CA GLU A 429 12.17 16.21 -13.06
C GLU A 429 11.18 17.27 -13.59
N ASP A 430 11.52 18.55 -13.42
CA ASP A 430 10.70 19.71 -13.80
C ASP A 430 10.46 19.78 -15.32
N LEU A 431 11.41 19.26 -16.11
CA LEU A 431 11.32 19.15 -17.57
C LEU A 431 10.23 18.17 -18.01
N LEU A 432 10.09 17.05 -17.30
CA LEU A 432 9.05 16.06 -17.59
C LEU A 432 7.66 16.57 -17.21
N ASN A 433 7.54 17.38 -16.16
CA ASN A 433 6.28 17.96 -15.69
C ASN A 433 5.75 19.08 -16.60
N LEU A 434 6.62 19.86 -17.24
CA LEU A 434 6.24 20.88 -18.24
C LEU A 434 5.99 20.31 -19.65
N GLY A 435 6.09 18.99 -19.81
CA GLY A 435 5.87 18.31 -21.09
C GLY A 435 7.01 18.48 -22.10
N TYR A 436 8.22 18.90 -21.68
CA TYR A 436 9.38 19.09 -22.55
C TYR A 436 10.57 18.21 -22.18
N GLN A 437 11.01 17.33 -23.08
CA GLN A 437 12.22 16.52 -22.94
C GLN A 437 13.37 17.12 -23.73
N VAL A 438 14.52 17.33 -23.08
CA VAL A 438 15.71 17.90 -23.72
C VAL A 438 16.87 16.91 -23.62
N TYR A 439 17.36 16.40 -24.76
CA TYR A 439 18.33 15.30 -24.76
C TYR A 439 19.20 15.22 -26.03
N PRO A 440 20.46 14.78 -25.92
CA PRO A 440 21.17 14.50 -24.66
C PRO A 440 21.53 15.80 -23.90
N ASN A 441 21.64 15.70 -22.57
CA ASN A 441 22.17 16.75 -21.70
C ASN A 441 23.02 16.09 -20.59
N PRO A 442 24.35 16.22 -20.56
CA PRO A 442 25.18 17.06 -21.43
C PRO A 442 25.14 16.67 -22.92
N SER A 443 25.50 17.60 -23.81
CA SER A 443 25.54 17.39 -25.27
C SER A 443 26.90 17.75 -25.87
N ASP A 444 27.22 17.21 -27.04
CA ASP A 444 28.42 17.59 -27.81
C ASP A 444 28.14 18.76 -28.77
N GLY A 445 27.12 19.58 -28.46
CA GLY A 445 26.67 20.69 -29.30
C GLY A 445 25.46 20.39 -30.18
N VAL A 446 24.94 19.15 -30.16
CA VAL A 446 23.70 18.78 -30.85
C VAL A 446 22.75 18.10 -29.85
N PHE A 447 21.53 18.63 -29.74
CA PHE A 447 20.50 18.07 -28.86
C PHE A 447 19.11 18.19 -29.47
N ASN A 448 18.13 17.60 -28.79
CA ASN A 448 16.73 17.60 -29.18
C ASN A 448 15.90 18.21 -28.08
N VAL A 449 14.92 19.00 -28.46
CA VAL A 449 13.80 19.40 -27.63
C VAL A 449 12.56 18.69 -28.15
N LYS A 450 11.89 17.91 -27.30
CA LYS A 450 10.66 17.21 -27.64
C LYS A 450 9.58 17.66 -26.67
N GLY A 451 8.36 17.92 -27.12
CA GLY A 451 7.26 18.19 -26.20
C GLY A 451 5.90 18.09 -26.84
N THR A 452 4.88 17.70 -26.08
CA THR A 452 3.52 17.46 -26.59
C THR A 452 2.84 18.72 -27.10
N THR A 453 3.28 19.89 -26.62
CA THR A 453 2.82 21.23 -27.00
C THR A 453 3.62 21.87 -28.15
N ILE A 454 4.78 21.31 -28.53
CA ILE A 454 5.61 21.83 -29.63
C ILE A 454 4.86 21.69 -30.96
N ASN A 455 4.70 22.82 -31.64
CA ASN A 455 4.12 22.89 -32.97
C ASN A 455 4.93 23.82 -33.89
N ASP A 456 4.48 24.00 -35.12
CA ASP A 456 5.20 24.80 -36.12
C ASP A 456 5.30 26.30 -35.76
N ALA A 457 4.46 26.80 -34.86
CA ALA A 457 4.51 28.17 -34.36
C ALA A 457 5.40 28.35 -33.11
N SER A 458 5.88 27.27 -32.49
CA SER A 458 6.70 27.35 -31.27
C SER A 458 7.99 28.12 -31.50
N THR A 459 8.27 29.10 -30.66
CA THR A 459 9.51 29.88 -30.65
C THR A 459 10.58 29.17 -29.84
N ILE A 460 11.81 29.12 -30.34
CA ILE A 460 12.97 28.63 -29.59
C ILE A 460 14.07 29.67 -29.65
N VAL A 461 14.55 30.10 -28.48
CA VAL A 461 15.62 31.09 -28.34
C VAL A 461 16.68 30.50 -27.43
N ILE A 462 17.95 30.68 -27.74
CA ILE A 462 19.06 30.13 -26.95
C ILE A 462 19.97 31.25 -26.52
N TYR A 463 20.38 31.25 -25.26
CA TYR A 463 21.31 32.22 -24.70
C TYR A 463 22.54 31.50 -24.13
N ASN A 464 23.71 32.11 -24.25
CA ASN A 464 24.87 31.70 -23.47
C ASN A 464 24.82 32.28 -22.04
N LEU A 465 25.79 31.93 -21.19
CA LEU A 465 25.89 32.43 -19.82
C LEU A 465 26.06 33.96 -19.70
N GLN A 466 26.46 34.64 -20.76
CA GLN A 466 26.58 36.09 -20.82
C GLN A 466 25.25 36.76 -21.23
N GLY A 467 24.18 35.97 -21.40
CA GLY A 467 22.87 36.46 -21.85
C GLY A 467 22.83 36.83 -23.33
N GLN A 468 23.86 36.45 -24.11
CA GLN A 468 23.89 36.71 -25.55
C GLN A 468 23.09 35.65 -26.27
N GLU A 469 22.19 36.09 -27.15
CA GLU A 469 21.42 35.20 -28.01
C GLU A 469 22.33 34.47 -29.01
N VAL A 470 22.10 33.16 -29.12
CA VAL A 470 22.78 32.20 -29.96
C VAL A 470 21.82 31.85 -31.08
N THR A 471 22.30 31.81 -32.33
CA THR A 471 21.51 31.49 -33.51
C THR A 471 21.78 30.04 -33.94
N PRO A 472 21.09 29.04 -33.37
CA PRO A 472 21.32 27.64 -33.71
C PRO A 472 20.84 27.32 -35.12
N VAL A 473 21.34 26.22 -35.69
CA VAL A 473 20.64 25.56 -36.80
C VAL A 473 19.50 24.73 -36.21
N LEU A 474 18.27 25.00 -36.67
CA LEU A 474 17.07 24.33 -36.20
C LEU A 474 16.50 23.42 -37.30
N LEU A 475 16.23 22.17 -36.96
CA LEU A 475 15.49 21.24 -37.81
C LEU A 475 14.23 20.78 -37.07
N ARG A 476 13.07 21.27 -37.52
CA ARG A 476 11.76 20.99 -36.92
C ARG A 476 11.09 19.79 -37.59
N ARG A 477 10.58 18.86 -36.78
CA ARG A 477 9.76 17.73 -37.23
C ARG A 477 8.72 17.39 -36.16
N PHE A 478 7.46 17.72 -36.41
CA PHE A 478 6.35 17.48 -35.48
C PHE A 478 6.69 18.05 -34.08
N GLN A 479 6.43 17.28 -33.03
CA GLN A 479 6.70 17.57 -31.62
C GLN A 479 8.19 17.56 -31.23
N ARG A 480 9.12 17.65 -32.19
CA ARG A 480 10.57 17.61 -31.96
C ARG A 480 11.32 18.67 -32.76
N ILE A 481 12.21 19.38 -32.07
CA ILE A 481 13.15 20.33 -32.65
C ILE A 481 14.55 19.79 -32.39
N LYS A 482 15.32 19.52 -33.45
CA LYS A 482 16.75 19.26 -33.33
C LYS A 482 17.48 20.59 -33.38
N VAL A 483 18.34 20.81 -32.40
CA VAL A 483 19.11 22.03 -32.20
C VAL A 483 20.59 21.71 -32.38
N ASP A 484 21.28 22.53 -33.18
CA ASP A 484 22.72 22.44 -33.38
C ASP A 484 23.39 23.77 -33.00
N ILE A 485 24.19 23.71 -31.94
CA ILE A 485 25.05 24.78 -31.41
C ILE A 485 26.53 24.36 -31.48
N THR A 486 26.90 23.45 -32.39
CA THR A 486 28.28 22.95 -32.51
C THR A 486 29.28 24.07 -32.77
N ALA A 487 28.87 25.14 -33.45
CA ALA A 487 29.70 26.32 -33.76
C ALA A 487 30.03 27.22 -32.55
N TYR A 488 29.40 27.02 -31.40
CA TYR A 488 29.58 27.86 -30.20
C TYR A 488 30.50 27.22 -29.16
N PRO A 489 31.13 27.94 -28.22
CA PRO A 489 32.03 27.35 -27.23
C PRO A 489 31.36 26.34 -26.29
N SER A 490 32.12 25.40 -25.72
CA SER A 490 31.63 24.55 -24.62
C SER A 490 31.22 25.41 -23.41
N GLY A 491 30.19 24.98 -22.69
CA GLY A 491 29.63 25.77 -21.58
C GLY A 491 28.13 25.53 -21.36
N LEU A 492 27.55 26.29 -20.44
CA LEU A 492 26.12 26.23 -20.14
C LEU A 492 25.35 27.15 -21.08
N TYR A 493 24.24 26.66 -21.60
CA TYR A 493 23.29 27.40 -22.44
C TYR A 493 21.92 27.37 -21.80
N MET A 494 21.19 28.48 -21.91
CA MET A 494 19.78 28.56 -21.57
C MET A 494 18.96 28.48 -22.85
N VAL A 495 18.05 27.54 -22.95
CA VAL A 495 17.15 27.38 -24.09
C VAL A 495 15.75 27.73 -23.63
N ASN A 496 15.11 28.67 -24.30
CA ASN A 496 13.75 29.10 -24.05
C ASN A 496 12.84 28.59 -25.16
N VAL A 497 11.75 27.91 -24.80
CA VAL A 497 10.71 27.42 -25.72
C VAL A 497 9.36 27.95 -25.26
N ASP A 498 8.77 28.82 -26.07
CA ASP A 498 7.46 29.46 -25.79
C ASP A 498 7.37 30.05 -24.37
N GLY A 499 8.46 30.69 -23.91
CA GLY A 499 8.56 31.32 -22.59
C GLY A 499 9.18 30.44 -21.52
N ASN A 500 9.26 29.11 -21.73
CA ASN A 500 9.79 28.16 -20.75
C ASN A 500 11.30 27.98 -20.93
N SER A 501 12.09 28.19 -19.89
CA SER A 501 13.57 28.16 -19.97
C SER A 501 14.17 26.89 -19.36
N PHE A 502 15.20 26.33 -19.99
CA PHE A 502 15.91 25.15 -19.52
C PHE A 502 17.41 25.20 -19.83
N ARG A 503 18.20 24.49 -19.01
CA ARG A 503 19.67 24.51 -19.10
C ARG A 503 20.21 23.33 -19.89
N ILE A 504 21.15 23.60 -20.80
CA ILE A 504 21.92 22.59 -21.53
C ILE A 504 23.41 22.78 -21.26
N LEU A 505 24.07 21.72 -20.82
CA LEU A 505 25.53 21.69 -20.75
C LEU A 505 26.08 21.18 -22.08
N LYS A 506 26.90 21.98 -22.74
CA LYS A 506 27.71 21.56 -23.89
C LYS A 506 29.12 21.22 -23.41
N ASN A 507 29.56 19.99 -23.65
CA ASN A 507 30.91 19.51 -23.32
C ASN A 507 31.99 20.13 -24.20
#